data_AF-A0AAV6J4X0-F1
#
_entry.id   AF-A0AAV6J4X0-F1
#
_cell.length_a   1.000
_cell.length_b   1.000
_cell.length_c   1.000
_cell.angle_alpha   90.00
_cell.angle_beta   90.00
_cell.angle_gamma   90.00
#
_symmetry.space_group_name_H-M   'P 1'
#
loop_
_entity.id
_entity.type
_entity.pdbx_description
1 polymer ?
#
loop_
_entity_poly.entity_id
_entity_poly.type
_entity_poly.pdbx_seq_one_letter_code
_entity_poly.pdbx_strand_id
1 'polypeptide(L)'
;MPQILPDFSASVKLKYVKLGYQYLVNHILTFLLIPVMAGILIEVLRMGPEEIVGVVKSLRLDTVQILCSSFLIVFVSTVYFMSKPRSIYLVDYACYKPPITCRVPFATFMEHSRVWMAASVAVLNGHSDQGHKLKTGLKSIHHHGKKRFSSDPADLRPLSAVAGSDLAAGSGGHGEDRREQADETIRQVMLILKDSPKSVHFQMRILERSGLGEETCLPPAIHYIPPTPTMASARGEAEVVIFSALDSLFQKTNLKPKDIDILIVNCSLFSPTPSLSAMIINKYRLRSNIKSFNLSGMGCSAGVISIDLARDLLQVVPNSNAVVVSTEIITPNYYQGDERAMLLPNCLFRMGGAAILLSNKRREKGRAKYKLVHVVRTHKGSDDKAYKCVFEEEDDQGKVGIRLSKDLMVIAGEALKSNITTMGPLVLPASEQLLFLFTLIGRKIFNPKWKPYIPDFKQAFEHFCIHAGGRAVIDELQKNLQLSAEHVEASRMTLHRFGNTSSSSLWYELNYIEAKGRMKKGDRVWQIAFGSGFKCNSAVWKCNRTIRTPSDGPWQDCIDRYPVHIPEIVKL
;
A
#
# COMPACT_ATOMS: atom_id res chain seq x y z
N MET A 1 36.38 12.36 21.81
CA MET A 1 35.84 13.75 21.84
C MET A 1 34.33 13.70 21.86
N PRO A 2 33.63 14.60 22.58
CA PRO A 2 32.18 14.76 22.41
C PRO A 2 31.91 15.39 21.04
N GLN A 3 31.07 14.77 20.22
CA GLN A 3 30.59 15.40 18.98
C GLN A 3 29.62 16.53 19.32
N ILE A 4 29.87 17.72 18.78
CA ILE A 4 28.96 18.85 18.89
C ILE A 4 27.73 18.53 18.03
N LEU A 5 26.55 18.45 18.67
CA LEU A 5 25.28 18.29 17.96
C LEU A 5 25.03 19.51 17.05
N PRO A 6 24.58 19.33 15.80
CA PRO A 6 24.20 20.45 14.93
C PRO A 6 23.02 21.23 15.53
N ASP A 7 22.92 22.54 15.27
CA ASP A 7 21.83 23.35 15.83
C ASP A 7 20.46 23.01 15.20
N PHE A 8 19.76 22.07 15.83
CA PHE A 8 18.39 21.70 15.50
C PHE A 8 17.40 22.88 15.60
N SER A 9 17.74 23.97 16.28
CA SER A 9 16.85 25.14 16.40
C SER A 9 16.63 25.83 15.04
N ALA A 10 17.67 25.94 14.20
CA ALA A 10 17.61 26.69 12.93
C ALA A 10 16.66 26.03 11.90
N SER A 11 16.82 24.72 11.68
CA SER A 11 15.99 23.96 10.71
C SER A 11 14.51 23.91 11.12
N VAL A 12 14.25 23.73 12.42
CA VAL A 12 12.89 23.73 12.98
C VAL A 12 12.25 25.13 12.86
N LYS A 13 12.99 26.21 13.14
CA LYS A 13 12.53 27.59 12.93
C LYS A 13 12.10 27.81 11.48
N LEU A 14 12.93 27.46 10.48
CA LEU A 14 12.61 27.70 9.07
C LEU A 14 11.33 26.98 8.62
N LYS A 15 11.10 25.74 9.04
CA LYS A 15 9.88 24.98 8.65
C LYS A 15 8.61 25.62 9.22
N TYR A 16 8.64 26.08 10.48
CA TYR A 16 7.51 26.80 11.08
C TYR A 16 7.34 28.22 10.54
N VAL A 17 8.42 28.95 10.24
CA VAL A 17 8.36 30.26 9.59
C VAL A 17 7.73 30.13 8.20
N LYS A 18 8.10 29.12 7.40
CA LYS A 18 7.47 28.89 6.08
C LYS A 18 5.98 28.55 6.20
N LEU A 19 5.59 27.69 7.15
CA LEU A 19 4.18 27.34 7.38
C LEU A 19 3.37 28.55 7.89
N GLY A 20 3.91 29.30 8.85
CA GLY A 20 3.31 30.50 9.40
C GLY A 20 3.18 31.63 8.37
N TYR A 21 4.20 31.84 7.53
CA TYR A 21 4.14 32.76 6.40
C TYR A 21 3.11 32.33 5.37
N GLN A 22 3.03 31.04 5.04
CA GLN A 22 2.05 30.52 4.09
C GLN A 22 0.61 30.62 4.63
N TYR A 23 0.41 30.42 5.93
CA TYR A 23 -0.87 30.68 6.60
C TYR A 23 -1.20 32.18 6.62
N LEU A 24 -0.24 33.03 7.02
CA LEU A 24 -0.37 34.48 7.03
C LEU A 24 -0.77 35.00 5.65
N VAL A 25 -0.06 34.63 4.58
CA VAL A 25 -0.36 35.05 3.20
C VAL A 25 -1.74 34.55 2.74
N ASN A 26 -2.09 33.29 3.02
CA ASN A 26 -3.42 32.75 2.68
C ASN A 26 -4.58 33.46 3.39
N HIS A 27 -4.31 34.10 4.53
CA HIS A 27 -5.29 34.79 5.37
C HIS A 27 -5.00 36.30 5.53
N ILE A 28 -4.09 36.89 4.75
CA ILE A 28 -3.59 38.25 5.02
C ILE A 28 -4.67 39.31 4.86
N LEU A 29 -5.56 39.12 3.87
CA LEU A 29 -6.76 39.92 3.70
C LEU A 29 -7.67 39.82 4.93
N THR A 30 -7.83 38.63 5.50
CA THR A 30 -8.65 38.40 6.70
C THR A 30 -8.04 39.07 7.92
N PHE A 31 -6.73 38.97 8.12
CA PHE A 31 -6.01 39.62 9.22
C PHE A 31 -5.95 41.15 9.10
N LEU A 32 -6.01 41.72 7.88
CA LEU A 32 -6.15 43.16 7.66
C LEU A 32 -7.60 43.64 7.82
N LEU A 33 -8.57 42.91 7.28
CA LEU A 33 -9.98 43.33 7.29
C LEU A 33 -10.64 43.20 8.67
N ILE A 34 -10.29 42.21 9.50
CA ILE A 34 -10.87 42.06 10.86
C ILE A 34 -10.66 43.31 11.73
N PRO A 35 -9.44 43.84 11.96
CA PRO A 35 -9.24 45.03 12.78
C PRO A 35 -9.84 46.29 12.15
N VAL A 36 -9.88 46.41 10.82
CA VAL A 36 -10.55 47.53 10.13
C VAL A 36 -12.06 47.49 10.36
N MET A 37 -12.70 46.33 10.15
CA MET A 37 -14.13 46.14 10.40
C MET A 37 -14.49 46.30 11.89
N ALA A 38 -13.61 45.87 12.80
CA ALA A 38 -13.78 46.08 14.23
C ALA A 38 -13.67 47.56 14.62
N GLY A 39 -12.71 48.31 14.04
CA GLY A 39 -12.59 49.75 14.24
C GLY A 39 -13.80 50.52 13.73
N ILE A 40 -14.26 50.21 12.51
CA ILE A 40 -15.49 50.78 11.94
C ILE A 40 -16.70 50.46 12.84
N LEU A 41 -16.83 49.22 13.30
CA LEU A 41 -17.92 48.82 14.19
C LEU A 41 -17.86 49.57 15.54
N ILE A 42 -16.66 49.76 16.11
CA ILE A 42 -16.48 50.50 17.37
C ILE A 42 -16.90 51.97 17.23
N GLU A 43 -16.54 52.66 16.13
CA GLU A 43 -16.97 54.05 15.95
C GLU A 43 -18.47 54.16 15.57
N VAL A 44 -19.01 53.23 14.78
CA VAL A 44 -20.47 53.17 14.52
C VAL A 44 -21.26 52.88 15.80
N LEU A 45 -20.70 52.17 16.78
CA LEU A 45 -21.28 51.97 18.11
C LEU A 45 -21.05 53.14 19.08
N ARG A 46 -20.20 54.11 18.73
CA ARG A 46 -19.96 55.34 19.50
C ARG A 46 -20.80 56.52 19.00
N MET A 47 -21.11 56.56 17.70
CA MET A 47 -21.92 57.60 17.08
C MET A 47 -23.39 57.54 17.50
N GLY A 48 -24.00 58.70 17.70
CA GLY A 48 -25.45 58.83 17.90
C GLY A 48 -26.25 58.57 16.60
N PRO A 49 -27.55 58.24 16.69
CA PRO A 49 -28.38 57.98 15.50
C PRO A 49 -28.40 59.14 14.49
N GLU A 50 -28.48 60.38 14.98
CA GLU A 50 -28.40 61.60 14.16
C GLU A 50 -27.05 61.76 13.46
N GLU A 51 -25.95 61.39 14.11
CA GLU A 51 -24.60 61.48 13.55
C GLU A 51 -24.40 60.43 12.45
N ILE A 52 -24.91 59.21 12.63
CA ILE A 52 -24.91 58.16 11.60
C ILE A 52 -25.71 58.63 10.37
N VAL A 53 -26.90 59.22 10.57
CA VAL A 53 -27.69 59.82 9.48
C VAL A 53 -26.95 61.00 8.83
N GLY A 54 -26.22 61.80 9.61
CA GLY A 54 -25.35 62.87 9.12
C GLY A 54 -24.21 62.36 8.24
N VAL A 55 -23.49 61.33 8.67
CA VAL A 55 -22.41 60.68 7.91
C VAL A 55 -22.95 60.06 6.61
N VAL A 56 -24.10 59.38 6.66
CA VAL A 56 -24.73 58.79 5.46
C VAL A 56 -25.21 59.87 4.48
N LYS A 57 -25.69 61.03 4.95
CA LYS A 57 -26.01 62.20 4.09
C LYS A 57 -24.76 62.93 3.58
N SER A 58 -23.66 62.89 4.34
CA SER A 58 -22.37 63.50 4.00
C SER A 58 -21.60 62.69 2.95
N LEU A 59 -21.84 61.38 2.86
CA LEU A 59 -21.30 60.44 1.87
C LEU A 59 -21.81 60.71 0.44
N ARG A 60 -21.42 61.87 -0.12
CA ARG A 60 -21.37 62.13 -1.57
C ARG A 60 -20.25 61.29 -2.20
N LEU A 61 -20.47 59.97 -2.26
CA LEU A 61 -19.63 59.05 -3.02
C LEU A 61 -19.72 59.46 -4.49
N ASP A 62 -18.65 60.06 -5.00
CA ASP A 62 -18.56 60.42 -6.41
C ASP A 62 -18.61 59.16 -7.29
N THR A 63 -19.13 59.29 -8.51
CA THR A 63 -19.22 58.20 -9.49
C THR A 63 -17.86 57.54 -9.70
N VAL A 64 -16.79 58.34 -9.69
CA VAL A 64 -15.39 57.86 -9.74
C VAL A 64 -15.04 56.98 -8.54
N GLN A 65 -15.43 57.36 -7.31
CA GLN A 65 -15.15 56.58 -6.10
C GLN A 65 -15.94 55.27 -6.08
N ILE A 66 -17.20 55.27 -6.55
CA ILE A 66 -18.03 54.07 -6.66
C ILE A 66 -17.43 53.09 -7.69
N LEU A 67 -17.02 53.60 -8.86
CA LEU A 67 -16.37 52.81 -9.91
C LEU A 67 -15.03 52.23 -9.44
N CYS A 68 -14.15 53.04 -8.82
CA CYS A 68 -12.86 52.58 -8.30
C CYS A 68 -13.01 51.54 -7.20
N SER A 69 -13.96 51.72 -6.27
CA SER A 69 -14.23 50.76 -5.19
C SER A 69 -14.79 49.44 -5.74
N SER A 70 -15.72 49.53 -6.70
CA SER A 70 -16.29 48.35 -7.37
C SER A 70 -15.24 47.59 -8.17
N PHE A 71 -14.38 48.30 -8.92
CA PHE A 71 -13.26 47.72 -9.63
C PHE A 71 -12.27 47.04 -8.68
N LEU A 72 -11.92 47.68 -7.56
CA LEU A 72 -11.03 47.09 -6.55
C LEU A 72 -11.62 45.79 -5.96
N ILE A 73 -12.92 45.78 -5.62
CA ILE A 73 -13.61 44.58 -5.12
C ILE A 73 -13.60 43.47 -6.18
N VAL A 74 -13.91 43.77 -7.45
CA VAL A 74 -13.91 42.80 -8.54
C VAL A 74 -12.49 42.28 -8.83
N PHE A 75 -11.48 43.17 -8.83
CA PHE A 75 -10.08 42.81 -9.05
C PHE A 75 -9.55 41.92 -7.92
N VAL A 76 -9.70 42.32 -6.66
CA VAL A 76 -9.29 41.54 -5.49
C VAL A 76 -10.02 40.20 -5.43
N SER A 77 -11.32 40.17 -5.72
CA SER A 77 -12.08 38.91 -5.81
C SER A 77 -11.56 38.01 -6.94
N THR A 78 -11.26 38.57 -8.11
CA THR A 78 -10.76 37.82 -9.27
C THR A 78 -9.36 37.25 -8.99
N VAL A 79 -8.45 38.07 -8.45
CA VAL A 79 -7.11 37.64 -8.02
C VAL A 79 -7.22 36.57 -6.93
N TYR A 80 -8.11 36.71 -5.96
CA TYR A 80 -8.35 35.69 -4.92
C TYR A 80 -8.85 34.36 -5.52
N PHE A 81 -9.86 34.39 -6.40
CA PHE A 81 -10.40 33.17 -7.02
C PHE A 81 -9.45 32.53 -8.05
N MET A 82 -8.55 33.30 -8.68
CA MET A 82 -7.52 32.79 -9.58
C MET A 82 -6.31 32.22 -8.83
N SER A 83 -5.92 32.82 -7.70
CA SER A 83 -4.78 32.37 -6.88
C SER A 83 -5.11 31.15 -6.01
N LYS A 84 -6.39 30.86 -5.77
CA LYS A 84 -6.83 29.78 -4.89
C LYS A 84 -6.56 28.39 -5.52
N PRO A 85 -5.83 27.48 -4.84
CA PRO A 85 -5.57 26.14 -5.36
C PRO A 85 -6.85 25.38 -5.76
N ARG A 86 -6.77 24.65 -6.87
CA ARG A 86 -7.90 23.88 -7.41
C ARG A 86 -8.24 22.75 -6.44
N SER A 87 -9.53 22.50 -6.22
CA SER A 87 -9.95 21.34 -5.44
C SER A 87 -9.74 20.08 -6.26
N ILE A 88 -9.11 19.08 -5.63
CA ILE A 88 -8.87 17.77 -6.24
C ILE A 88 -9.85 16.77 -5.65
N TYR A 89 -10.46 16.01 -6.53
CA TYR A 89 -11.58 15.12 -6.26
C TYR A 89 -11.16 13.68 -6.54
N LEU A 90 -11.34 12.81 -5.56
CA LEU A 90 -11.33 11.36 -5.77
C LEU A 90 -12.71 10.98 -6.30
N VAL A 91 -12.76 10.76 -7.61
CA VAL A 91 -14.00 10.51 -8.35
C VAL A 91 -14.53 9.15 -7.93
N ASP A 92 -13.73 8.10 -8.16
CA ASP A 92 -13.91 6.76 -7.62
C ASP A 92 -12.58 5.97 -7.68
N TYR A 93 -12.57 4.76 -7.15
CA TYR A 93 -11.44 3.83 -7.21
C TYR A 93 -11.94 2.37 -7.26
N ALA A 94 -11.06 1.45 -7.68
CA ALA A 94 -11.29 0.02 -7.67
C ALA A 94 -10.06 -0.70 -7.13
N CYS A 95 -10.26 -1.73 -6.31
CA CYS A 95 -9.19 -2.62 -5.87
C CYS A 95 -9.33 -3.97 -6.57
N TYR A 96 -8.20 -4.55 -6.96
CA TYR A 96 -8.13 -5.92 -7.46
C TYR A 96 -8.55 -6.91 -6.37
N LYS A 97 -9.34 -7.91 -6.74
CA LYS A 97 -9.65 -9.05 -5.86
C LYS A 97 -8.99 -10.30 -6.45
N PRO A 98 -8.02 -10.93 -5.77
CA PRO A 98 -7.44 -12.18 -6.23
C PRO A 98 -8.51 -13.29 -6.39
N PRO A 99 -8.44 -14.12 -7.45
CA PRO A 99 -9.32 -15.27 -7.60
C PRO A 99 -9.00 -16.33 -6.54
N ILE A 100 -9.96 -17.23 -6.28
CA ILE A 100 -9.82 -18.30 -5.27
C ILE A 100 -8.64 -19.24 -5.57
N THR A 101 -8.25 -19.38 -6.85
CA THR A 101 -7.08 -20.15 -7.29
C THR A 101 -5.73 -19.57 -6.85
N CYS A 102 -5.68 -18.29 -6.44
CA CYS A 102 -4.46 -17.69 -5.88
C CYS A 102 -4.39 -17.79 -4.35
N ARG A 103 -5.43 -18.33 -3.69
CA ARG A 103 -5.51 -18.46 -2.23
C ARG A 103 -4.45 -19.44 -1.72
N VAL A 104 -3.75 -19.06 -0.65
CA VAL A 104 -2.81 -19.93 0.07
C VAL A 104 -3.20 -20.00 1.54
N PRO A 105 -3.97 -21.02 1.95
CA PRO A 105 -4.22 -21.35 3.36
C PRO A 105 -2.92 -21.54 4.16
N PHE A 106 -2.97 -21.35 5.48
CA PHE A 106 -1.85 -21.73 6.35
C PHE A 106 -1.60 -23.23 6.28
N ALA A 107 -2.65 -24.05 6.10
CA ALA A 107 -2.53 -25.48 5.85
C ALA A 107 -1.59 -25.79 4.67
N THR A 108 -1.66 -25.06 3.56
CA THR A 108 -0.77 -25.24 2.40
C THR A 108 0.68 -24.87 2.75
N PHE A 109 0.92 -23.76 3.45
CA PHE A 109 2.27 -23.43 3.94
C PHE A 109 2.83 -24.52 4.88
N MET A 110 1.96 -25.08 5.74
CA MET A 110 2.31 -26.14 6.69
C MET A 110 2.54 -27.48 5.99
N GLU A 111 1.78 -27.84 4.97
CA GLU A 111 1.98 -29.02 4.14
C GLU A 111 3.26 -28.92 3.33
N HIS A 112 3.52 -27.78 2.68
CA HIS A 112 4.81 -27.50 2.04
C HIS A 112 5.93 -27.72 3.06
N SER A 113 5.87 -27.04 4.22
CA SER A 113 6.86 -27.16 5.30
C SER A 113 7.03 -28.60 5.84
N ARG A 114 5.96 -29.39 5.91
CA ARG A 114 5.98 -30.78 6.40
C ARG A 114 6.51 -31.75 5.35
N VAL A 115 6.15 -31.60 4.08
CA VAL A 115 6.73 -32.36 2.95
C VAL A 115 8.23 -32.08 2.86
N TRP A 116 8.65 -30.82 3.02
CA TRP A 116 10.05 -30.43 3.13
C TRP A 116 10.77 -31.08 4.31
N MET A 117 10.22 -31.02 5.53
CA MET A 117 10.83 -31.69 6.69
C MET A 117 10.90 -33.21 6.52
N ALA A 118 9.86 -33.84 5.95
CA ALA A 118 9.85 -35.28 5.68
C ALA A 118 10.88 -35.68 4.62
N ALA A 119 11.01 -34.90 3.54
CA ALA A 119 12.04 -35.10 2.52
C ALA A 119 13.46 -34.92 3.10
N SER A 120 13.70 -33.87 3.87
CA SER A 120 15.00 -33.64 4.52
C SER A 120 15.35 -34.73 5.53
N VAL A 121 14.38 -35.23 6.30
CA VAL A 121 14.56 -36.39 7.21
C VAL A 121 14.80 -37.68 6.41
N ALA A 122 14.10 -37.90 5.29
CA ALA A 122 14.35 -39.06 4.42
C ALA A 122 15.74 -39.01 3.77
N VAL A 123 16.23 -37.83 3.37
CA VAL A 123 17.58 -37.63 2.84
C VAL A 123 18.63 -37.86 3.94
N LEU A 124 18.44 -37.30 5.15
CA LEU A 124 19.33 -37.51 6.29
C LEU A 124 19.40 -38.98 6.71
N ASN A 125 18.25 -39.67 6.77
CA ASN A 125 18.19 -41.10 7.05
C ASN A 125 18.76 -41.95 5.90
N GLY A 126 18.61 -41.50 4.65
CA GLY A 126 19.29 -42.07 3.49
C GLY A 126 20.81 -41.88 3.49
N HIS A 127 21.34 -40.92 4.27
CA HIS A 127 22.77 -40.79 4.52
C HIS A 127 23.24 -41.58 5.76
N SER A 128 22.34 -41.96 6.68
CA SER A 128 22.70 -42.76 7.87
C SER A 128 22.54 -44.29 7.70
N ASP A 129 21.86 -44.78 6.66
CA ASP A 129 21.84 -46.21 6.28
C ASP A 129 22.41 -46.49 4.86
N GLN A 130 23.39 -45.69 4.40
CA GLN A 130 24.40 -46.20 3.46
C GLN A 130 25.39 -47.11 4.22
N GLY A 131 24.86 -48.12 4.90
CA GLY A 131 25.58 -48.94 5.86
C GLY A 131 25.26 -50.42 5.76
N HIS A 132 23.99 -50.84 5.91
CA HIS A 132 23.75 -52.28 6.10
C HIS A 132 22.45 -52.91 5.56
N LYS A 133 21.46 -52.16 5.04
CA LYS A 133 20.15 -52.77 4.70
C LYS A 133 19.82 -53.02 3.22
N LEU A 134 20.63 -52.57 2.26
CA LEU A 134 20.39 -52.89 0.84
C LEU A 134 20.90 -54.28 0.39
N LYS A 135 21.70 -54.98 1.20
CA LYS A 135 22.26 -56.31 0.86
C LYS A 135 21.41 -57.51 1.30
N THR A 136 20.39 -57.31 2.13
CA THR A 136 19.52 -58.39 2.66
C THR A 136 18.23 -58.57 1.88
N GLY A 137 17.70 -57.52 1.22
CA GLY A 137 16.48 -57.64 0.40
C GLY A 137 16.70 -58.44 -0.90
N LEU A 138 17.72 -58.08 -1.70
CA LEU A 138 17.93 -58.67 -3.02
C LEU A 138 18.41 -60.13 -3.02
N LYS A 139 18.86 -60.69 -1.88
CA LYS A 139 19.26 -62.10 -1.80
C LYS A 139 18.06 -63.07 -1.77
N SER A 140 16.84 -62.60 -1.53
CA SER A 140 15.64 -63.46 -1.51
C SER A 140 15.08 -63.77 -2.91
N ILE A 141 15.41 -62.95 -3.93
CA ILE A 141 14.71 -62.94 -5.24
C ILE A 141 15.59 -63.54 -6.36
N HIS A 142 16.65 -64.28 -6.02
CA HIS A 142 17.54 -64.95 -7.00
C HIS A 142 17.83 -66.43 -6.71
N HIS A 143 16.96 -67.07 -5.92
CA HIS A 143 16.97 -68.51 -5.73
C HIS A 143 15.55 -69.10 -5.81
N HIS A 144 15.01 -69.14 -7.04
CA HIS A 144 14.22 -70.27 -7.59
C HIS A 144 14.00 -70.02 -9.09
N GLY A 145 14.57 -70.87 -9.95
CA GLY A 145 14.40 -70.74 -11.39
C GLY A 145 14.49 -72.09 -12.10
N LYS A 146 13.53 -72.33 -13.01
CA LYS A 146 13.31 -73.57 -13.80
C LYS A 146 12.70 -74.72 -12.95
N LYS A 147 11.82 -75.60 -13.48
CA LYS A 147 11.55 -75.95 -14.90
C LYS A 147 10.18 -76.68 -15.06
N ARG A 148 9.48 -76.47 -16.20
CA ARG A 148 8.31 -77.26 -16.74
C ARG A 148 7.01 -77.16 -15.88
N PHE A 149 5.77 -77.26 -16.37
CA PHE A 149 5.11 -77.66 -17.65
C PHE A 149 3.73 -76.89 -17.75
N SER A 150 2.89 -76.83 -18.80
CA SER A 150 2.85 -77.33 -20.20
C SER A 150 1.89 -76.45 -21.08
N SER A 151 1.25 -77.07 -22.10
CA SER A 151 0.04 -76.75 -22.91
C SER A 151 -1.15 -76.04 -22.22
N ASP A 152 -2.09 -75.36 -22.92
CA ASP A 152 -2.42 -75.36 -24.38
C ASP A 152 -2.99 -74.01 -24.92
N PRO A 153 -3.09 -73.79 -26.25
CA PRO A 153 -3.54 -72.51 -26.85
C PRO A 153 -4.84 -72.55 -27.69
N ALA A 154 -5.75 -71.59 -27.45
CA ALA A 154 -6.78 -71.07 -28.36
C ALA A 154 -7.05 -69.59 -27.98
N ASP A 155 -7.40 -68.64 -28.85
CA ASP A 155 -8.10 -68.76 -30.14
C ASP A 155 -7.65 -67.72 -31.20
N LEU A 156 -8.31 -67.63 -32.36
CA LEU A 156 -7.86 -66.95 -33.58
C LEU A 156 -8.53 -65.57 -33.86
N ARG A 157 -7.68 -64.56 -34.19
CA ARG A 157 -7.59 -63.77 -35.47
C ARG A 157 -8.84 -63.57 -36.39
N PRO A 158 -8.84 -62.62 -37.39
CA PRO A 158 -8.00 -61.42 -37.66
C PRO A 158 -8.76 -60.19 -38.29
N LEU A 159 -8.02 -59.24 -38.92
CA LEU A 159 -8.41 -58.25 -39.99
C LEU A 159 -9.11 -56.93 -39.59
N SER A 160 -8.93 -55.77 -40.26
CA SER A 160 -7.87 -55.32 -41.22
C SER A 160 -7.98 -53.82 -41.61
N ALA A 161 -6.85 -53.19 -41.96
CA ALA A 161 -6.69 -51.94 -42.76
C ALA A 161 -7.19 -50.63 -42.08
N VAL A 162 -6.76 -49.40 -42.45
CA VAL A 162 -6.11 -48.88 -43.69
C VAL A 162 -4.80 -48.09 -43.39
N ALA A 163 -4.00 -47.86 -44.44
CA ALA A 163 -2.68 -47.21 -44.49
C ALA A 163 -2.56 -45.78 -43.92
N GLY A 164 -1.36 -45.26 -43.60
CA GLY A 164 -0.03 -45.93 -43.68
C GLY A 164 1.19 -45.01 -43.45
N SER A 165 2.35 -45.51 -43.92
CA SER A 165 3.65 -44.84 -44.25
C SER A 165 3.77 -43.31 -44.15
N ASP A 166 4.85 -42.71 -43.65
CA ASP A 166 6.14 -43.24 -43.13
C ASP A 166 6.80 -42.25 -42.16
N LEU A 167 7.57 -42.76 -41.19
CA LEU A 167 8.86 -42.18 -40.73
C LEU A 167 9.54 -43.12 -39.71
N ALA A 168 10.86 -43.30 -39.83
CA ALA A 168 11.59 -44.34 -39.10
C ALA A 168 12.24 -43.86 -37.78
N ALA A 169 12.37 -44.80 -36.84
CA ALA A 169 13.33 -44.88 -35.73
C ALA A 169 13.83 -43.55 -35.08
N GLY A 170 13.27 -43.21 -33.90
CA GLY A 170 13.73 -42.03 -33.14
C GLY A 170 13.31 -41.94 -31.66
N SER A 171 12.98 -43.05 -30.99
CA SER A 171 12.39 -43.07 -29.64
C SER A 171 13.31 -43.71 -28.59
N GLY A 172 14.31 -42.96 -28.08
CA GLY A 172 15.29 -43.51 -27.13
C GLY A 172 16.10 -42.51 -26.29
N GLY A 173 15.61 -41.29 -26.07
CA GLY A 173 16.30 -40.31 -25.19
C GLY A 173 15.36 -39.32 -24.49
N HIS A 174 14.31 -38.89 -25.18
CA HIS A 174 13.42 -37.80 -24.75
C HIS A 174 12.54 -38.06 -23.49
N GLY A 175 12.68 -39.25 -22.87
CA GLY A 175 12.09 -39.62 -21.59
C GLY A 175 13.12 -39.78 -20.46
N GLU A 176 14.41 -39.93 -20.78
CA GLU A 176 15.51 -39.91 -19.81
C GLU A 176 15.97 -38.46 -19.59
N ASP A 177 16.15 -37.64 -20.64
CA ASP A 177 16.42 -36.18 -20.50
C ASP A 177 15.44 -35.51 -19.53
N ARG A 178 14.15 -35.82 -19.67
CA ARG A 178 13.06 -35.27 -18.84
C ARG A 178 12.95 -35.89 -17.45
N ARG A 179 13.56 -37.06 -17.22
CA ARG A 179 13.69 -37.66 -15.89
C ARG A 179 14.92 -37.13 -15.19
N GLU A 180 16.09 -37.11 -15.83
CA GLU A 180 17.28 -36.49 -15.27
C GLU A 180 17.06 -35.01 -14.98
N GLN A 181 16.44 -34.24 -15.88
CA GLN A 181 16.15 -32.83 -15.59
C GLN A 181 15.08 -32.65 -14.50
N ALA A 182 14.16 -33.59 -14.31
CA ALA A 182 13.22 -33.57 -13.19
C ALA A 182 13.90 -33.99 -11.86
N ASP A 183 14.73 -35.02 -11.86
CA ASP A 183 15.47 -35.51 -10.69
C ASP A 183 16.58 -34.54 -10.27
N GLU A 184 17.25 -33.88 -11.22
CA GLU A 184 18.24 -32.84 -10.96
C GLU A 184 17.57 -31.55 -10.48
N THR A 185 16.39 -31.21 -11.01
CA THR A 185 15.52 -30.20 -10.39
C THR A 185 15.20 -30.60 -8.95
N ILE A 186 14.66 -31.79 -8.71
CA ILE A 186 14.32 -32.30 -7.37
C ILE A 186 15.54 -32.32 -6.43
N ARG A 187 16.75 -32.59 -6.94
CA ARG A 187 18.01 -32.52 -6.17
C ARG A 187 18.42 -31.10 -5.81
N GLN A 188 18.43 -30.17 -6.76
CA GLN A 188 18.70 -28.75 -6.48
C GLN A 188 17.66 -28.17 -5.50
N VAL A 189 16.42 -28.60 -5.65
CA VAL A 189 15.27 -28.24 -4.82
C VAL A 189 15.45 -28.79 -3.40
N MET A 190 15.82 -30.07 -3.25
CA MET A 190 16.25 -30.64 -1.98
C MET A 190 17.43 -29.87 -1.38
N LEU A 191 18.47 -29.54 -2.15
CA LEU A 191 19.63 -28.78 -1.66
C LEU A 191 19.25 -27.39 -1.12
N ILE A 192 18.35 -26.65 -1.79
CA ILE A 192 17.97 -25.29 -1.36
C ILE A 192 17.24 -25.27 0.01
N LEU A 193 16.52 -26.33 0.40
CA LEU A 193 15.75 -26.37 1.66
C LEU A 193 16.10 -27.52 2.63
N LYS A 194 17.14 -28.31 2.36
CA LYS A 194 17.77 -29.26 3.29
C LYS A 194 18.34 -28.57 4.54
N ASP A 195 18.82 -27.34 4.38
CA ASP A 195 19.84 -26.78 5.27
C ASP A 195 19.33 -25.95 6.46
N SER A 196 18.02 -25.62 6.56
CA SER A 196 17.56 -24.77 7.69
C SER A 196 16.13 -25.00 8.21
N PRO A 197 15.88 -26.10 8.98
CA PRO A 197 14.66 -26.26 9.79
C PRO A 197 14.38 -25.09 10.75
N LYS A 198 15.44 -24.39 11.18
CA LYS A 198 15.37 -23.15 11.99
C LYS A 198 14.61 -22.03 11.28
N SER A 199 14.68 -21.96 9.95
CA SER A 199 14.06 -20.93 9.13
C SER A 199 12.60 -21.26 8.77
N VAL A 200 12.26 -22.55 8.65
CA VAL A 200 10.86 -23.01 8.62
C VAL A 200 10.16 -22.67 9.94
N HIS A 201 10.74 -23.06 11.09
CA HIS A 201 10.18 -22.76 12.41
C HIS A 201 10.18 -21.25 12.76
N PHE A 202 11.05 -20.45 12.14
CA PHE A 202 10.95 -18.99 12.21
C PHE A 202 9.72 -18.48 11.46
N GLN A 203 9.55 -18.85 10.19
CA GLN A 203 8.42 -18.40 9.36
C GLN A 203 7.06 -18.86 9.93
N MET A 204 6.95 -20.08 10.45
CA MET A 204 5.75 -20.54 11.16
C MET A 204 5.35 -19.57 12.29
N ARG A 205 6.26 -19.26 13.22
CA ARG A 205 5.99 -18.36 14.36
C ARG A 205 5.72 -16.91 13.96
N ILE A 206 6.17 -16.50 12.77
CA ILE A 206 5.77 -15.22 12.18
C ILE A 206 4.32 -15.31 11.68
N LEU A 207 3.97 -16.35 10.91
CA LEU A 207 2.60 -16.54 10.38
C LEU A 207 1.57 -16.65 11.51
N GLU A 208 1.83 -17.46 12.54
CA GLU A 208 1.02 -17.59 13.77
C GLU A 208 0.61 -16.24 14.38
N ARG A 209 1.50 -15.23 14.29
CA ARG A 209 1.37 -13.91 14.94
C ARG A 209 1.10 -12.77 13.96
N SER A 210 1.09 -13.07 12.66
CA SER A 210 1.11 -12.09 11.57
C SER A 210 -0.16 -11.24 11.49
N GLY A 211 -1.30 -11.78 11.95
CA GLY A 211 -2.63 -11.21 11.78
C GLY A 211 -3.28 -11.48 10.42
N LEU A 212 -2.63 -12.26 9.54
CA LEU A 212 -3.22 -12.75 8.29
C LEU A 212 -4.25 -13.85 8.59
N GLY A 213 -5.13 -14.10 7.61
CA GLY A 213 -6.12 -15.17 7.65
C GLY A 213 -5.98 -16.17 6.50
N GLU A 214 -6.77 -17.24 6.59
CA GLU A 214 -6.79 -18.38 5.66
C GLU A 214 -7.18 -18.03 4.22
N GLU A 215 -7.68 -16.82 3.95
CA GLU A 215 -8.15 -16.36 2.63
C GLU A 215 -7.17 -15.44 1.89
N THR A 216 -5.93 -15.27 2.40
CA THR A 216 -4.90 -14.47 1.71
C THR A 216 -4.32 -15.16 0.48
N CYS A 217 -3.76 -14.38 -0.46
CA CYS A 217 -3.40 -14.87 -1.80
C CYS A 217 -1.96 -14.51 -2.23
N LEU A 218 -1.34 -15.44 -2.96
CA LEU A 218 -0.01 -15.31 -3.57
C LEU A 218 -0.10 -15.55 -5.09
N PRO A 219 0.78 -14.97 -5.91
CA PRO A 219 0.80 -15.20 -7.35
C PRO A 219 1.19 -16.66 -7.67
N PRO A 220 0.67 -17.26 -8.76
CA PRO A 220 0.87 -18.68 -9.06
C PRO A 220 2.33 -19.15 -9.11
N ALA A 221 3.28 -18.29 -9.47
CA ALA A 221 4.71 -18.61 -9.47
C ALA A 221 5.29 -19.00 -8.09
N ILE A 222 4.63 -18.60 -7.00
CA ILE A 222 5.01 -18.89 -5.61
C ILE A 222 4.25 -20.12 -5.06
N HIS A 223 3.27 -20.67 -5.81
CA HIS A 223 2.56 -21.89 -5.41
C HIS A 223 3.37 -23.17 -5.70
N TYR A 224 4.31 -23.12 -6.65
CA TYR A 224 5.15 -24.26 -7.00
C TYR A 224 6.19 -24.59 -5.92
N ILE A 225 6.64 -25.85 -5.93
CA ILE A 225 7.74 -26.35 -5.11
C ILE A 225 8.81 -26.86 -6.10
N PRO A 226 9.90 -26.12 -6.36
CA PRO A 226 10.25 -24.82 -5.79
C PRO A 226 9.38 -23.70 -6.38
N PRO A 227 9.36 -22.51 -5.77
CA PRO A 227 8.88 -21.32 -6.46
C PRO A 227 9.66 -21.11 -7.75
N THR A 228 8.97 -20.83 -8.85
CA THR A 228 9.57 -20.61 -10.18
C THR A 228 9.39 -19.16 -10.63
N PRO A 229 10.06 -18.18 -9.98
CA PRO A 229 9.97 -16.78 -10.35
C PRO A 229 10.66 -16.53 -11.69
N THR A 230 9.94 -15.93 -12.64
CA THR A 230 10.50 -15.57 -13.95
C THR A 230 10.02 -14.17 -14.34
N MET A 231 10.73 -13.50 -15.25
CA MET A 231 10.26 -12.23 -15.83
C MET A 231 8.91 -12.38 -16.54
N ALA A 232 8.61 -13.56 -17.11
CA ALA A 232 7.32 -13.85 -17.72
C ALA A 232 6.19 -13.96 -16.68
N SER A 233 6.41 -14.70 -15.59
CA SER A 233 5.39 -14.85 -14.53
C SER A 233 5.19 -13.56 -13.73
N ALA A 234 6.24 -12.76 -13.50
CA ALA A 234 6.12 -11.43 -12.91
C ALA A 234 5.36 -10.44 -13.81
N ARG A 235 5.56 -10.49 -15.14
CA ARG A 235 4.70 -9.75 -16.08
C ARG A 235 3.25 -10.26 -16.04
N GLY A 236 3.03 -11.57 -15.95
CA GLY A 236 1.69 -12.16 -15.81
C GLY A 236 0.94 -11.69 -14.55
N GLU A 237 1.61 -11.68 -13.40
CA GLU A 237 1.07 -11.09 -12.16
C GLU A 237 0.73 -9.60 -12.36
N ALA A 238 1.66 -8.83 -12.94
CA ALA A 238 1.46 -7.41 -13.20
C ALA A 238 0.26 -7.14 -14.12
N GLU A 239 0.11 -7.87 -15.21
CA GLU A 239 -1.01 -7.73 -16.13
C GLU A 239 -2.35 -8.07 -15.46
N VAL A 240 -2.44 -9.21 -14.76
CA VAL A 240 -3.68 -9.63 -14.09
C VAL A 240 -4.11 -8.63 -13.01
N VAL A 241 -3.19 -8.18 -12.15
CA VAL A 241 -3.51 -7.26 -11.05
C VAL A 241 -3.85 -5.86 -11.58
N ILE A 242 -3.04 -5.32 -12.49
CA ILE A 242 -3.19 -3.95 -12.98
C ILE A 242 -4.39 -3.79 -13.92
N PHE A 243 -4.58 -4.71 -14.87
CA PHE A 243 -5.68 -4.60 -15.83
C PHE A 243 -7.03 -4.82 -15.14
N SER A 244 -7.17 -5.84 -14.29
CA SER A 244 -8.43 -6.08 -13.56
C SER A 244 -8.86 -4.88 -12.70
N ALA A 245 -7.91 -4.18 -12.06
CA ALA A 245 -8.20 -2.96 -11.31
C ALA A 245 -8.59 -1.78 -12.21
N LEU A 246 -7.94 -1.61 -13.37
CA LEU A 246 -8.26 -0.56 -14.34
C LEU A 246 -9.59 -0.80 -15.05
N ASP A 247 -9.87 -2.02 -15.50
CA ASP A 247 -11.13 -2.38 -16.14
C ASP A 247 -12.32 -2.16 -15.19
N SER A 248 -12.17 -2.58 -13.92
CA SER A 248 -13.13 -2.28 -12.85
C SER A 248 -13.32 -0.77 -12.65
N LEU A 249 -12.24 0.02 -12.67
CA LEU A 249 -12.32 1.48 -12.55
C LEU A 249 -13.05 2.11 -13.75
N PHE A 250 -12.73 1.69 -14.98
CA PHE A 250 -13.37 2.19 -16.19
C PHE A 250 -14.86 1.86 -16.23
N GLN A 251 -15.23 0.63 -15.84
CA GLN A 251 -16.63 0.20 -15.73
C GLN A 251 -17.41 1.05 -14.71
N LYS A 252 -16.90 1.20 -13.48
CA LYS A 252 -17.52 2.03 -12.41
C LYS A 252 -17.69 3.49 -12.82
N THR A 253 -16.68 4.05 -13.49
CA THR A 253 -16.59 5.52 -13.71
C THR A 253 -17.09 5.97 -15.08
N ASN A 254 -17.28 5.05 -16.04
CA ASN A 254 -17.44 5.34 -17.48
C ASN A 254 -16.33 6.28 -18.02
N LEU A 255 -15.11 6.13 -17.51
CA LEU A 255 -13.93 6.84 -17.97
C LEU A 255 -13.40 6.15 -19.23
N LYS A 256 -13.36 6.88 -20.35
CA LYS A 256 -12.74 6.36 -21.58
C LYS A 256 -11.22 6.46 -21.44
N PRO A 257 -10.43 5.48 -21.92
CA PRO A 257 -8.96 5.56 -21.83
C PRO A 257 -8.36 6.83 -22.49
N LYS A 258 -9.01 7.39 -23.52
CA LYS A 258 -8.61 8.66 -24.14
C LYS A 258 -8.84 9.90 -23.26
N ASP A 259 -9.67 9.80 -22.21
CA ASP A 259 -9.94 10.86 -21.23
C ASP A 259 -8.94 10.85 -20.05
N ILE A 260 -7.87 10.05 -20.12
CA ILE A 260 -6.85 9.96 -19.07
C ILE A 260 -5.82 11.07 -19.25
N ASP A 261 -5.93 12.04 -18.35
CA ASP A 261 -5.13 13.25 -18.26
C ASP A 261 -3.63 12.94 -18.11
N ILE A 262 -3.38 12.19 -17.03
CA ILE A 262 -2.10 11.83 -16.41
C ILE A 262 -2.21 10.35 -15.95
N LEU A 263 -1.12 9.58 -16.05
CA LEU A 263 -1.00 8.23 -15.51
C LEU A 263 0.20 8.14 -14.55
N ILE A 264 -0.01 7.66 -13.32
CA ILE A 264 1.06 7.37 -12.37
C ILE A 264 0.92 5.92 -11.93
N VAL A 265 1.95 5.11 -12.15
CA VAL A 265 2.01 3.73 -11.65
C VAL A 265 3.05 3.67 -10.55
N ASN A 266 2.73 3.01 -9.43
CA ASN A 266 3.73 2.63 -8.45
C ASN A 266 3.72 1.11 -8.16
N CYS A 267 4.93 0.55 -8.18
CA CYS A 267 5.31 -0.79 -7.73
C CYS A 267 6.79 -0.68 -7.36
N SER A 268 7.13 -1.06 -6.13
CA SER A 268 8.47 -0.87 -5.57
C SER A 268 9.48 -1.84 -6.16
N LEU A 269 9.12 -3.13 -6.21
CA LEU A 269 10.06 -4.25 -6.39
C LEU A 269 10.00 -4.91 -7.78
N PHE A 270 9.18 -4.39 -8.70
CA PHE A 270 9.16 -4.83 -10.09
C PHE A 270 9.14 -3.61 -11.03
N SER A 271 10.33 -3.24 -11.50
CA SER A 271 10.56 -2.10 -12.38
C SER A 271 11.13 -2.54 -13.74
N PRO A 272 10.38 -3.33 -14.54
CA PRO A 272 10.88 -3.90 -15.79
C PRO A 272 11.09 -2.84 -16.88
N THR A 273 11.87 -3.19 -17.90
CA THR A 273 11.92 -2.46 -19.19
C THR A 273 11.17 -3.26 -20.26
N PRO A 274 10.24 -2.66 -21.04
CA PRO A 274 9.56 -1.40 -20.77
C PRO A 274 8.70 -1.45 -19.49
N SER A 275 8.42 -0.26 -18.94
CA SER A 275 7.77 -0.04 -17.65
C SER A 275 6.31 -0.48 -17.57
N LEU A 276 5.78 -0.59 -16.34
CA LEU A 276 4.37 -0.89 -16.10
C LEU A 276 3.46 0.26 -16.60
N SER A 277 3.91 1.51 -16.55
CA SER A 277 3.21 2.63 -17.18
C SER A 277 3.12 2.49 -18.71
N ALA A 278 4.19 2.04 -19.38
CA ALA A 278 4.18 1.78 -20.82
C ALA A 278 3.30 0.57 -21.19
N MET A 279 3.27 -0.47 -20.34
CA MET A 279 2.39 -1.63 -20.48
C MET A 279 0.90 -1.23 -20.50
N ILE A 280 0.48 -0.36 -19.57
CA ILE A 280 -0.88 0.22 -19.53
C ILE A 280 -1.17 1.07 -20.78
N ILE A 281 -0.23 1.94 -21.19
CA ILE A 281 -0.37 2.78 -22.39
C ILE A 281 -0.59 1.93 -23.65
N ASN A 282 0.18 0.84 -23.77
CA ASN A 282 0.04 -0.10 -24.89
C ASN A 282 -1.33 -0.79 -24.83
N LYS A 283 -1.68 -1.46 -23.72
CA LYS A 283 -2.92 -2.23 -23.54
C LYS A 283 -4.17 -1.42 -23.89
N TYR A 284 -4.28 -0.21 -23.35
CA TYR A 284 -5.49 0.62 -23.47
C TYR A 284 -5.43 1.67 -24.59
N ARG A 285 -4.39 1.63 -25.43
CA ARG A 285 -4.16 2.57 -26.54
C ARG A 285 -4.31 4.03 -26.08
N LEU A 286 -3.62 4.37 -24.99
CA LEU A 286 -3.67 5.70 -24.40
C LEU A 286 -3.08 6.75 -25.36
N ARG A 287 -3.58 7.98 -25.26
CA ARG A 287 -3.20 9.11 -26.11
C ARG A 287 -1.68 9.38 -26.07
N SER A 288 -1.09 9.71 -27.22
CA SER A 288 0.37 9.91 -27.38
C SER A 288 0.94 11.06 -26.54
N ASN A 289 0.12 12.01 -26.11
CA ASN A 289 0.50 13.14 -25.25
C ASN A 289 0.20 12.93 -23.76
N ILE A 290 -0.01 11.69 -23.31
CA ILE A 290 -0.23 11.37 -21.90
C ILE A 290 1.01 11.66 -21.06
N LYS A 291 0.81 12.25 -19.87
CA LYS A 291 1.88 12.44 -18.87
C LYS A 291 1.97 11.18 -18.01
N SER A 292 2.94 10.32 -18.29
CA SER A 292 3.07 9.00 -17.65
C SER A 292 4.29 8.88 -16.75
N PHE A 293 4.11 8.37 -15.53
CA PHE A 293 5.17 8.17 -14.53
C PHE A 293 5.15 6.73 -14.01
N ASN A 294 6.34 6.17 -13.74
CA ASN A 294 6.52 4.88 -13.08
C ASN A 294 7.36 5.10 -11.82
N LEU A 295 6.92 4.61 -10.67
CA LEU A 295 7.50 4.91 -9.36
C LEU A 295 7.86 3.60 -8.62
N SER A 296 9.15 3.41 -8.36
CA SER A 296 9.74 2.22 -7.72
C SER A 296 10.53 2.58 -6.46
N GLY A 297 11.04 1.57 -5.72
CA GLY A 297 11.94 1.74 -4.57
C GLY A 297 11.40 2.47 -3.34
N MET A 298 10.09 2.76 -3.23
CA MET A 298 9.49 3.56 -2.15
C MET A 298 8.64 2.79 -1.13
N GLY A 299 8.48 1.49 -1.33
CA GLY A 299 7.74 0.57 -0.46
C GLY A 299 6.27 0.95 -0.29
N CYS A 300 5.65 0.46 0.78
CA CYS A 300 4.21 0.60 1.03
C CYS A 300 3.70 2.06 1.13
N SER A 301 4.60 3.05 1.27
CA SER A 301 4.23 4.46 1.28
C SER A 301 3.97 5.05 -0.12
N ALA A 302 4.32 4.32 -1.18
CA ALA A 302 4.27 4.77 -2.57
C ALA A 302 2.87 5.15 -3.07
N GLY A 303 1.81 4.56 -2.49
CA GLY A 303 0.42 4.93 -2.80
C GLY A 303 0.11 6.37 -2.43
N VAL A 304 0.41 6.78 -1.19
CA VAL A 304 0.23 8.16 -0.71
C VAL A 304 1.15 9.14 -1.45
N ILE A 305 2.37 8.72 -1.80
CA ILE A 305 3.29 9.52 -2.62
C ILE A 305 2.74 9.74 -4.04
N SER A 306 2.05 8.75 -4.60
CA SER A 306 1.42 8.88 -5.92
C SER A 306 0.22 9.83 -5.89
N ILE A 307 -0.53 9.87 -4.79
CA ILE A 307 -1.58 10.88 -4.56
C ILE A 307 -0.98 12.29 -4.39
N ASP A 308 0.18 12.42 -3.73
CA ASP A 308 0.92 13.69 -3.60
C ASP A 308 1.40 14.21 -4.97
N LEU A 309 2.01 13.35 -5.79
CA LEU A 309 2.41 13.68 -7.17
C LEU A 309 1.20 14.01 -8.06
N ALA A 310 0.12 13.23 -7.97
CA ALA A 310 -1.11 13.50 -8.69
C ALA A 310 -1.72 14.83 -8.28
N ARG A 311 -1.67 15.21 -6.99
CA ARG A 311 -2.14 16.51 -6.51
C ARG A 311 -1.42 17.64 -7.25
N ASP A 312 -0.10 17.61 -7.30
CA ASP A 312 0.67 18.74 -7.87
C ASP A 312 0.52 18.83 -9.38
N LEU A 313 0.51 17.69 -10.08
CA LEU A 313 0.22 17.65 -11.51
C LEU A 313 -1.22 18.14 -11.82
N LEU A 314 -2.20 17.84 -10.96
CA LEU A 314 -3.57 18.37 -11.05
C LEU A 314 -3.71 19.83 -10.57
N GLN A 315 -2.72 20.43 -9.89
CA GLN A 315 -2.70 21.88 -9.72
C GLN A 315 -2.23 22.56 -11.00
N VAL A 316 -1.16 22.04 -11.63
CA VAL A 316 -0.56 22.62 -12.84
C VAL A 316 -1.45 22.44 -14.08
N VAL A 317 -1.98 21.24 -14.33
CA VAL A 317 -2.74 20.93 -15.56
C VAL A 317 -4.25 21.16 -15.31
N PRO A 318 -4.87 22.26 -15.79
CA PRO A 318 -6.29 22.53 -15.55
C PRO A 318 -7.20 21.53 -16.27
N ASN A 319 -8.40 21.33 -15.71
CA ASN A 319 -9.47 20.49 -16.27
C ASN A 319 -8.99 19.11 -16.74
N SER A 320 -8.36 18.36 -15.84
CA SER A 320 -7.70 17.08 -16.14
C SER A 320 -8.08 15.93 -15.19
N ASN A 321 -7.80 14.70 -15.63
CA ASN A 321 -8.02 13.43 -14.92
C ASN A 321 -6.70 12.68 -14.66
N ALA A 322 -6.27 12.50 -13.41
CA ALA A 322 -5.13 11.64 -13.11
C ALA A 322 -5.62 10.23 -12.71
N VAL A 323 -5.09 9.19 -13.36
CA VAL A 323 -5.24 7.80 -12.91
C VAL A 323 -3.97 7.40 -12.17
N VAL A 324 -4.12 7.00 -10.91
CA VAL A 324 -3.05 6.39 -10.11
C VAL A 324 -3.29 4.89 -10.07
N VAL A 325 -2.27 4.09 -10.35
CA VAL A 325 -2.24 2.64 -10.12
C VAL A 325 -1.23 2.36 -9.01
N SER A 326 -1.64 1.61 -8.00
CA SER A 326 -0.84 1.23 -6.84
C SER A 326 -0.86 -0.28 -6.70
N THR A 327 0.29 -0.93 -6.75
CA THR A 327 0.39 -2.40 -6.62
C THR A 327 1.78 -2.77 -6.09
N GLU A 328 1.98 -4.06 -5.82
CA GLU A 328 3.30 -4.65 -5.61
C GLU A 328 3.30 -6.04 -6.24
N ILE A 329 4.24 -6.28 -7.14
CA ILE A 329 4.35 -7.51 -7.92
C ILE A 329 5.42 -8.35 -7.23
N ILE A 330 4.98 -9.34 -6.46
CA ILE A 330 5.84 -10.01 -5.48
C ILE A 330 6.55 -11.24 -6.06
N THR A 331 6.13 -11.73 -7.23
CA THR A 331 6.73 -12.88 -7.94
C THR A 331 8.27 -12.85 -7.99
N PRO A 332 8.96 -11.77 -8.40
CA PRO A 332 10.43 -11.80 -8.53
C PRO A 332 11.18 -11.72 -7.20
N ASN A 333 10.48 -11.48 -6.08
CA ASN A 333 11.08 -11.08 -4.80
C ASN A 333 10.85 -12.09 -3.66
N TYR A 334 10.58 -13.35 -4.01
CA TYR A 334 10.48 -14.43 -3.04
C TYR A 334 11.89 -14.87 -2.61
N TYR A 335 12.28 -14.53 -1.37
CA TYR A 335 13.63 -14.80 -0.88
C TYR A 335 13.87 -16.29 -0.61
N GLN A 336 15.02 -16.82 -1.06
CA GLN A 336 15.41 -18.24 -1.02
C GLN A 336 16.68 -18.52 -0.18
N GLY A 337 17.12 -17.56 0.63
CA GLY A 337 18.18 -17.75 1.64
C GLY A 337 17.60 -18.03 3.04
N ASP A 338 18.43 -17.96 4.08
CA ASP A 338 18.03 -18.29 5.46
C ASP A 338 18.08 -17.13 6.46
N GLU A 339 18.64 -15.97 6.09
CA GLU A 339 18.56 -14.73 6.88
C GLU A 339 17.10 -14.35 7.23
N ARG A 340 16.83 -14.31 8.53
CA ARG A 340 15.51 -14.03 9.11
C ARG A 340 15.00 -12.63 8.79
N ALA A 341 15.91 -11.67 8.64
CA ALA A 341 15.56 -10.31 8.24
C ALA A 341 14.96 -10.22 6.82
N MET A 342 15.28 -11.19 5.94
CA MET A 342 14.82 -11.28 4.55
C MET A 342 13.69 -12.32 4.35
N LEU A 343 13.54 -13.29 5.26
CA LEU A 343 12.40 -14.23 5.28
C LEU A 343 11.08 -13.61 5.77
N LEU A 344 11.14 -12.53 6.56
CA LEU A 344 9.95 -11.87 7.10
C LEU A 344 8.99 -11.34 5.99
N PRO A 345 9.47 -10.70 4.90
CA PRO A 345 8.65 -10.38 3.72
C PRO A 345 7.79 -11.55 3.18
N ASN A 346 8.36 -12.74 2.97
CA ASN A 346 7.65 -13.91 2.42
C ASN A 346 6.38 -14.25 3.24
N CYS A 347 6.45 -14.07 4.56
CA CYS A 347 5.33 -14.35 5.46
C CYS A 347 4.19 -13.33 5.35
N LEU A 348 4.50 -12.05 5.08
CA LEU A 348 3.58 -10.92 5.22
C LEU A 348 2.96 -10.45 3.89
N PHE A 349 3.77 -10.35 2.83
CA PHE A 349 3.32 -9.75 1.57
C PHE A 349 2.40 -10.68 0.78
N ARG A 350 1.39 -10.09 0.14
CA ARG A 350 0.34 -10.79 -0.59
C ARG A 350 -0.05 -9.98 -1.84
N MET A 351 -0.51 -10.67 -2.88
CA MET A 351 -0.80 -10.02 -4.17
C MET A 351 -1.98 -9.07 -4.04
N GLY A 352 -1.85 -7.85 -4.58
CA GLY A 352 -2.90 -6.84 -4.49
C GLY A 352 -2.61 -5.59 -5.31
N GLY A 353 -3.65 -4.80 -5.56
CA GLY A 353 -3.53 -3.56 -6.33
C GLY A 353 -4.81 -2.74 -6.33
N ALA A 354 -4.67 -1.46 -6.61
CA ALA A 354 -5.78 -0.52 -6.73
C ALA A 354 -5.53 0.49 -7.87
N ALA A 355 -6.61 0.86 -8.55
CA ALA A 355 -6.66 1.93 -9.56
C ALA A 355 -7.59 3.04 -9.06
N ILE A 356 -7.11 4.28 -9.10
CA ILE A 356 -7.72 5.44 -8.43
C ILE A 356 -7.88 6.58 -9.44
N LEU A 357 -9.11 7.09 -9.62
CA LEU A 357 -9.41 8.24 -10.49
C LEU A 357 -9.48 9.54 -9.69
N LEU A 358 -8.51 10.41 -9.92
CA LEU A 358 -8.48 11.79 -9.41
C LEU A 358 -8.84 12.77 -10.53
N SER A 359 -9.50 13.88 -10.19
CA SER A 359 -9.81 14.95 -11.15
C SER A 359 -9.81 16.32 -10.49
N ASN A 360 -9.47 17.38 -11.24
CA ASN A 360 -9.71 18.77 -10.85
C ASN A 360 -10.90 19.42 -11.58
N LYS A 361 -11.56 18.68 -12.49
CA LYS A 361 -12.68 19.17 -13.31
C LYS A 361 -13.85 19.55 -12.41
N ARG A 362 -14.27 20.83 -12.44
CA ARG A 362 -15.34 21.37 -11.57
C ARG A 362 -16.63 20.54 -11.58
N ARG A 363 -16.97 19.90 -12.71
CA ARG A 363 -18.15 19.04 -12.87
C ARG A 363 -18.14 17.79 -11.99
N GLU A 364 -16.97 17.22 -11.69
CA GLU A 364 -16.88 15.97 -10.90
C GLU A 364 -17.17 16.23 -9.40
N LYS A 365 -17.19 17.49 -8.93
CA LYS A 365 -17.44 17.89 -7.53
C LYS A 365 -18.68 17.22 -6.91
N GLY A 366 -19.74 17.01 -7.68
CA GLY A 366 -20.98 16.38 -7.21
C GLY A 366 -20.96 14.84 -7.25
N ARG A 367 -20.20 14.25 -8.19
CA ARG A 367 -20.10 12.80 -8.39
C ARG A 367 -19.04 12.15 -7.50
N ALA A 368 -17.95 12.86 -7.28
CA ALA A 368 -16.76 12.35 -6.61
C ALA A 368 -17.03 11.95 -5.15
N LYS A 369 -16.60 10.75 -4.77
CA LYS A 369 -16.73 10.24 -3.39
C LYS A 369 -16.08 11.19 -2.38
N TYR A 370 -14.84 11.62 -2.64
CA TYR A 370 -14.07 12.44 -1.70
C TYR A 370 -13.41 13.67 -2.36
N LYS A 371 -13.08 14.66 -1.55
CA LYS A 371 -12.14 15.73 -1.86
C LYS A 371 -10.86 15.52 -1.07
N LEU A 372 -9.71 15.69 -1.71
CA LEU A 372 -8.41 15.77 -1.03
C LEU A 372 -8.31 17.10 -0.26
N VAL A 373 -7.94 17.04 1.01
CA VAL A 373 -7.81 18.21 1.90
C VAL A 373 -6.35 18.54 2.15
N HIS A 374 -5.58 17.56 2.65
CA HIS A 374 -4.15 17.70 2.94
C HIS A 374 -3.39 16.42 2.53
N VAL A 375 -2.10 16.56 2.25
CA VAL A 375 -1.14 15.46 2.25
C VAL A 375 0.10 15.95 3.00
N VAL A 376 0.67 15.11 3.85
CA VAL A 376 1.83 15.43 4.69
C VAL A 376 2.87 14.33 4.50
N ARG A 377 4.08 14.71 4.08
CA ARG A 377 5.19 13.79 3.82
C ARG A 377 6.33 14.00 4.80
N THR A 378 6.78 12.90 5.40
CA THR A 378 8.00 12.81 6.19
C THR A 378 8.96 11.87 5.48
N HIS A 379 10.15 12.36 5.18
CA HIS A 379 11.28 11.57 4.71
C HIS A 379 12.38 11.61 5.77
N LYS A 380 12.97 10.45 6.09
CA LYS A 380 14.00 10.30 7.13
C LYS A 380 15.36 9.85 6.58
N GLY A 381 15.48 9.52 5.29
CA GLY A 381 16.70 9.03 4.63
C GLY A 381 17.89 9.98 4.49
N SER A 382 17.96 11.03 5.30
CA SER A 382 19.21 11.74 5.62
C SER A 382 19.84 11.20 6.93
N ASP A 383 19.23 10.20 7.54
CA ASP A 383 19.73 9.43 8.68
C ASP A 383 20.03 8.01 8.21
N ASP A 384 21.24 7.51 8.50
CA ASP A 384 21.75 6.25 7.98
C ASP A 384 20.95 5.02 8.46
N LYS A 385 20.43 5.05 9.69
CA LYS A 385 19.61 3.97 10.24
C LYS A 385 18.26 3.92 9.55
N ALA A 386 17.64 5.08 9.33
CA ALA A 386 16.41 5.19 8.57
C ALA A 386 16.60 4.81 7.10
N TYR A 387 17.73 5.15 6.49
CA TYR A 387 18.08 4.75 5.13
C TYR A 387 18.20 3.22 5.01
N LYS A 388 18.99 2.58 5.88
CA LYS A 388 19.19 1.12 5.94
C LYS A 388 18.08 0.37 6.69
N CYS A 389 16.91 0.98 6.85
CA CYS A 389 15.82 0.43 7.66
C CYS A 389 15.03 -0.68 6.96
N VAL A 390 14.80 -0.48 5.66
CA VAL A 390 14.16 -1.41 4.73
C VAL A 390 14.96 -1.29 3.45
N PHE A 391 15.76 -2.30 3.15
CA PHE A 391 16.80 -2.25 2.12
C PHE A 391 16.77 -3.51 1.25
N GLU A 392 17.27 -3.40 0.03
CA GLU A 392 17.35 -4.49 -0.95
C GLU A 392 18.83 -4.80 -1.15
N GLU A 393 19.25 -6.01 -0.77
CA GLU A 393 20.65 -6.44 -0.76
C GLU A 393 20.76 -7.94 -0.96
N GLU A 394 21.95 -8.41 -1.34
CA GLU A 394 22.29 -9.83 -1.40
C GLU A 394 22.67 -10.33 0.00
N ASP A 395 22.35 -11.60 0.30
CA ASP A 395 22.91 -12.30 1.45
C ASP A 395 24.34 -12.79 1.21
N ASP A 396 24.97 -13.42 2.22
CA ASP A 396 26.32 -13.98 2.12
C ASP A 396 26.45 -15.12 1.06
N GLN A 397 25.35 -15.55 0.44
CA GLN A 397 25.28 -16.54 -0.65
C GLN A 397 24.94 -15.90 -2.01
N GLY A 398 24.86 -14.57 -2.11
CA GLY A 398 24.50 -13.85 -3.34
C GLY A 398 22.99 -13.85 -3.65
N LYS A 399 22.12 -14.20 -2.69
CA LYS A 399 20.67 -14.24 -2.89
C LYS A 399 20.04 -12.90 -2.52
N VAL A 400 19.48 -12.22 -3.51
CA VAL A 400 18.79 -10.93 -3.31
C VAL A 400 17.57 -11.10 -2.39
N GLY A 401 17.43 -10.22 -1.40
CA GLY A 401 16.30 -10.18 -0.48
C GLY A 401 16.03 -8.78 0.10
N ILE A 402 14.81 -8.57 0.60
CA ILE A 402 14.43 -7.31 1.26
C ILE A 402 14.70 -7.41 2.76
N ARG A 403 15.84 -6.86 3.19
CA ARG A 403 16.27 -6.86 4.60
C ARG A 403 15.43 -5.87 5.42
N LEU A 404 14.74 -6.38 6.43
CA LEU A 404 14.01 -5.58 7.42
C LEU A 404 14.85 -5.41 8.70
N SER A 405 15.22 -4.17 9.02
CA SER A 405 16.04 -3.85 10.20
C SER A 405 15.29 -4.07 11.51
N LYS A 406 16.02 -4.44 12.57
CA LYS A 406 15.49 -4.55 13.94
C LYS A 406 15.04 -3.20 14.51
N ASP A 407 15.63 -2.09 14.02
CA ASP A 407 15.28 -0.72 14.43
C ASP A 407 13.96 -0.22 13.79
N LEU A 408 13.32 -1.02 12.92
CA LEU A 408 12.14 -0.63 12.11
C LEU A 408 11.00 0.01 12.91
N MET A 409 10.65 -0.54 14.08
CA MET A 409 9.57 0.02 14.92
C MET A 409 9.94 1.38 15.53
N VAL A 410 11.21 1.56 15.93
CA VAL A 410 11.71 2.82 16.51
C VAL A 410 11.73 3.92 15.45
N ILE A 411 12.27 3.59 14.28
CA ILE A 411 12.35 4.50 13.12
C ILE A 411 10.94 4.87 12.63
N ALA A 412 10.00 3.91 12.62
CA ALA A 412 8.59 4.17 12.31
C ALA A 412 7.93 5.11 13.34
N GLY A 413 8.17 4.91 14.64
CA GLY A 413 7.68 5.80 15.70
C GLY A 413 8.21 7.24 15.56
N GLU A 414 9.48 7.42 15.21
CA GLU A 414 10.03 8.75 14.94
C GLU A 414 9.46 9.40 13.67
N ALA A 415 9.30 8.62 12.59
CA ALA A 415 8.75 9.12 11.34
C ALA A 415 7.27 9.51 11.49
N LEU A 416 6.50 8.70 12.23
CA LEU A 416 5.14 9.01 12.70
C LEU A 416 5.12 10.31 13.49
N LYS A 417 5.94 10.43 14.55
CA LYS A 417 6.01 11.63 15.40
C LYS A 417 6.28 12.90 14.59
N SER A 418 7.19 12.84 13.61
CA SER A 418 7.48 13.96 12.71
C SER A 418 6.33 14.27 11.74
N ASN A 419 5.61 13.25 11.26
CA ASN A 419 4.42 13.40 10.42
C ASN A 419 3.28 14.07 11.19
N ILE A 420 2.86 13.52 12.35
CA ILE A 420 1.76 14.08 13.15
C ILE A 420 2.06 15.48 13.68
N THR A 421 3.32 15.80 13.98
CA THR A 421 3.75 17.16 14.35
C THR A 421 3.55 18.15 13.19
N THR A 422 3.73 17.71 11.94
CA THR A 422 3.49 18.53 10.74
C THR A 422 2.01 18.57 10.37
N MET A 423 1.26 17.50 10.64
CA MET A 423 -0.15 17.36 10.28
C MET A 423 -1.11 18.02 11.28
N GLY A 424 -0.83 17.96 12.59
CA GLY A 424 -1.71 18.43 13.66
C GLY A 424 -2.30 19.83 13.42
N PRO A 425 -1.48 20.87 13.19
CA PRO A 425 -1.96 22.23 12.93
C PRO A 425 -2.85 22.40 11.68
N LEU A 426 -2.87 21.42 10.78
CA LEU A 426 -3.70 21.43 9.56
C LEU A 426 -5.08 20.77 9.78
N VAL A 427 -5.26 19.96 10.82
CA VAL A 427 -6.42 19.06 10.96
C VAL A 427 -7.13 19.13 12.31
N LEU A 428 -6.41 19.51 13.38
CA LEU A 428 -6.95 19.56 14.73
C LEU A 428 -7.76 20.84 14.97
N PRO A 429 -8.82 20.79 15.80
CA PRO A 429 -9.52 21.98 16.28
C PRO A 429 -8.58 22.97 17.01
N ALA A 430 -8.96 24.26 17.04
CA ALA A 430 -8.15 25.29 17.70
C ALA A 430 -7.93 25.02 19.21
N SER A 431 -8.87 24.37 19.89
CA SER A 431 -8.75 23.92 21.29
C SER A 431 -7.56 22.98 21.49
N GLU A 432 -7.47 21.93 20.67
CA GLU A 432 -6.37 20.96 20.66
C GLU A 432 -5.02 21.62 20.34
N GLN A 433 -5.01 22.55 19.36
CA GLN A 433 -3.80 23.29 19.00
C GLN A 433 -3.31 24.18 20.16
N LEU A 434 -4.22 24.87 20.85
CA LEU A 434 -3.90 25.69 22.02
C LEU A 434 -3.42 24.86 23.21
N LEU A 435 -4.03 23.70 23.48
CA LEU A 435 -3.62 22.79 24.56
C LEU A 435 -2.23 22.17 24.30
N PHE A 436 -1.96 21.79 23.05
CA PHE A 436 -0.63 21.36 22.62
C PHE A 436 0.42 22.47 22.73
N LEU A 437 0.09 23.69 22.29
CA LEU A 437 0.99 24.84 22.39
C LEU A 437 1.28 25.22 23.85
N PHE A 438 0.25 25.26 24.70
CA PHE A 438 0.36 25.54 26.12
C PHE A 438 1.26 24.52 26.84
N THR A 439 1.07 23.22 26.58
CA THR A 439 1.91 22.17 27.18
C THR A 439 3.35 22.19 26.63
N LEU A 440 3.56 22.55 25.36
CA LEU A 440 4.90 22.71 24.78
C LEU A 440 5.65 23.91 25.38
N ILE A 441 4.98 25.06 25.55
CA ILE A 441 5.53 26.23 26.25
C ILE A 441 5.79 25.90 27.73
N GLY A 442 4.82 25.23 28.38
CA GLY A 442 4.91 24.72 29.75
C GLY A 442 6.16 23.89 30.00
N ARG A 443 6.45 22.93 29.12
CA ARG A 443 7.68 22.12 29.17
C ARG A 443 8.96 22.92 28.97
N LYS A 444 8.94 23.97 28.16
CA LYS A 444 10.14 24.75 27.82
C LYS A 444 10.48 25.82 28.86
N ILE A 445 9.46 26.41 29.51
CA ILE A 445 9.63 27.56 30.41
C ILE A 445 9.45 27.16 31.89
N PHE A 446 8.46 26.33 32.21
CA PHE A 446 8.06 26.09 33.60
C PHE A 446 8.60 24.77 34.16
N ASN A 447 8.42 23.64 33.44
CA ASN A 447 8.87 22.34 33.94
C ASN A 447 9.10 21.30 32.82
N PRO A 448 10.36 20.95 32.48
CA PRO A 448 10.65 19.97 31.44
C PRO A 448 10.17 18.55 31.75
N LYS A 449 9.89 18.22 33.02
CA LYS A 449 9.38 16.92 33.46
C LYS A 449 7.88 16.71 33.20
N TRP A 450 7.12 17.75 32.82
CA TRP A 450 5.73 17.53 32.37
C TRP A 450 5.69 16.53 31.20
N LYS A 451 4.68 15.65 31.16
CA LYS A 451 4.55 14.68 30.06
C LYS A 451 4.23 15.42 28.75
N PRO A 452 4.76 14.99 27.59
CA PRO A 452 4.33 15.55 26.31
C PRO A 452 2.85 15.22 26.08
N TYR A 453 2.06 16.24 25.74
CA TYR A 453 0.69 16.04 25.29
C TYR A 453 0.68 15.43 23.87
N ILE A 454 -0.18 14.45 23.66
CA ILE A 454 -0.49 13.87 22.35
C ILE A 454 -1.90 14.37 21.99
N PRO A 455 -2.06 15.20 20.96
CA PRO A 455 -3.38 15.73 20.60
C PRO A 455 -4.36 14.63 20.17
N ASP A 456 -5.64 14.85 20.44
CA ASP A 456 -6.67 13.87 20.12
C ASP A 456 -7.11 13.98 18.64
N PHE A 457 -6.44 13.18 17.80
CA PHE A 457 -6.77 13.04 16.39
C PHE A 457 -8.17 12.45 16.12
N LYS A 458 -8.87 11.86 17.10
CA LYS A 458 -10.27 11.42 16.95
C LYS A 458 -11.23 12.61 16.83
N GLN A 459 -10.85 13.82 17.28
CA GLN A 459 -11.59 15.05 16.99
C GLN A 459 -11.37 15.55 15.54
N ALA A 460 -10.27 15.14 14.91
CA ALA A 460 -9.91 15.53 13.54
C ALA A 460 -10.45 14.57 12.46
N PHE A 461 -10.68 13.30 12.80
CA PHE A 461 -11.06 12.26 11.84
C PHE A 461 -12.11 11.30 12.41
N GLU A 462 -13.17 11.08 11.64
CA GLU A 462 -14.16 10.03 11.89
C GLU A 462 -13.66 8.64 11.49
N HIS A 463 -12.75 8.56 10.50
CA HIS A 463 -12.28 7.30 9.92
C HIS A 463 -10.75 7.26 9.77
N PHE A 464 -10.16 6.10 10.03
CA PHE A 464 -8.71 5.89 9.95
C PHE A 464 -8.40 4.71 9.01
N CYS A 465 -7.36 4.85 8.21
CA CYS A 465 -6.78 3.81 7.39
C CYS A 465 -5.28 3.78 7.69
N ILE A 466 -4.89 2.88 8.59
CA ILE A 466 -3.51 2.64 9.00
C ILE A 466 -2.97 1.47 8.18
N HIS A 467 -2.00 1.75 7.31
CA HIS A 467 -1.46 0.76 6.36
C HIS A 467 -1.23 -0.62 7.00
N ALA A 468 -1.94 -1.62 6.47
CA ALA A 468 -1.84 -3.04 6.83
C ALA A 468 -0.48 -3.68 6.48
N GLY A 469 0.62 -3.17 7.03
CA GLY A 469 1.97 -3.72 6.82
C GLY A 469 2.28 -4.97 7.63
N GLY A 470 1.53 -5.18 8.72
CA GLY A 470 1.66 -6.30 9.65
C GLY A 470 1.10 -5.92 11.02
N ARG A 471 0.70 -6.92 11.83
CA ARG A 471 -0.01 -6.69 13.11
C ARG A 471 0.66 -5.66 14.03
N ALA A 472 1.96 -5.79 14.25
CA ALA A 472 2.71 -4.94 15.17
C ALA A 472 2.67 -3.44 14.80
N VAL A 473 2.59 -3.10 13.50
CA VAL A 473 2.47 -1.70 13.04
C VAL A 473 1.11 -1.12 13.45
N ILE A 474 0.04 -1.90 13.30
CA ILE A 474 -1.32 -1.51 13.68
C ILE A 474 -1.43 -1.39 15.21
N ASP A 475 -0.89 -2.36 15.96
CA ASP A 475 -0.90 -2.39 17.42
C ASP A 475 -0.17 -1.16 18.02
N GLU A 476 1.03 -0.85 17.53
CA GLU A 476 1.82 0.28 18.04
C GLU A 476 1.23 1.65 17.62
N LEU A 477 0.55 1.74 16.47
CA LEU A 477 -0.22 2.93 16.09
C LEU A 477 -1.48 3.12 16.93
N GLN A 478 -2.23 2.04 17.17
CA GLN A 478 -3.42 2.08 18.03
C GLN A 478 -3.07 2.62 19.42
N LYS A 479 -1.98 2.11 19.98
CA LYS A 479 -1.43 2.49 21.29
C LYS A 479 -0.94 3.94 21.32
N ASN A 480 -0.08 4.35 20.38
CA ASN A 480 0.49 5.71 20.38
C ASN A 480 -0.53 6.82 20.08
N LEU A 481 -1.58 6.53 19.30
CA LEU A 481 -2.65 7.47 18.95
C LEU A 481 -3.91 7.31 19.82
N GLN A 482 -3.89 6.41 20.81
CA GLN A 482 -4.99 6.14 21.76
C GLN A 482 -6.34 5.87 21.06
N LEU A 483 -6.28 5.01 20.04
CA LEU A 483 -7.42 4.65 19.19
C LEU A 483 -8.19 3.44 19.75
N SER A 484 -9.52 3.46 19.62
CA SER A 484 -10.35 2.29 19.95
C SER A 484 -10.18 1.16 18.91
N ALA A 485 -10.65 -0.04 19.24
CA ALA A 485 -10.62 -1.18 18.33
C ALA A 485 -11.36 -0.91 17.01
N GLU A 486 -12.43 -0.11 17.03
CA GLU A 486 -13.21 0.25 15.84
C GLU A 486 -12.39 1.10 14.85
N HIS A 487 -11.64 2.09 15.34
CA HIS A 487 -10.82 2.97 14.49
C HIS A 487 -9.75 2.19 13.70
N VAL A 488 -9.28 1.05 14.23
CA VAL A 488 -8.28 0.19 13.56
C VAL A 488 -8.90 -1.06 12.91
N GLU A 489 -10.23 -1.21 12.96
CA GLU A 489 -10.94 -2.39 12.46
C GLU A 489 -10.66 -2.60 10.97
N ALA A 490 -10.81 -1.55 10.15
CA ALA A 490 -10.57 -1.61 8.71
C ALA A 490 -9.17 -2.13 8.35
N SER A 491 -8.15 -1.67 9.10
CA SER A 491 -6.75 -2.06 8.92
C SER A 491 -6.48 -3.49 9.38
N ARG A 492 -7.01 -3.92 10.53
CA ARG A 492 -6.92 -5.31 11.02
C ARG A 492 -7.63 -6.30 10.11
N MET A 493 -8.85 -5.96 9.67
CA MET A 493 -9.64 -6.82 8.80
C MET A 493 -9.05 -6.90 7.39
N THR A 494 -8.50 -5.80 6.85
CA THR A 494 -7.74 -5.83 5.59
C THR A 494 -6.52 -6.75 5.69
N LEU A 495 -5.73 -6.63 6.76
CA LEU A 495 -4.59 -7.52 7.01
C LEU A 495 -5.01 -8.99 7.09
N HIS A 496 -6.13 -9.28 7.75
CA HIS A 496 -6.66 -10.65 7.84
C HIS A 496 -7.16 -11.18 6.48
N ARG A 497 -7.93 -10.39 5.72
CA ARG A 497 -8.55 -10.85 4.48
C ARG A 497 -7.58 -10.90 3.30
N PHE A 498 -6.68 -9.92 3.18
CA PHE A 498 -5.84 -9.72 2.00
C PHE A 498 -4.34 -9.76 2.29
N GLY A 499 -3.92 -9.59 3.55
CA GLY A 499 -2.51 -9.48 3.93
C GLY A 499 -1.88 -8.14 3.58
N ASN A 500 -0.55 -8.07 3.59
CA ASN A 500 0.14 -6.84 3.23
C ASN A 500 0.23 -6.69 1.69
N THR A 501 -0.73 -5.96 1.13
CA THR A 501 -0.78 -5.58 -0.30
C THR A 501 0.05 -4.32 -0.61
N SER A 502 1.12 -4.07 0.17
CA SER A 502 2.06 -2.95 0.04
C SER A 502 1.36 -1.59 -0.10
N SER A 503 1.67 -0.86 -1.18
CA SER A 503 1.16 0.48 -1.49
C SER A 503 -0.35 0.56 -1.66
N SER A 504 -1.01 -0.58 -1.88
CA SER A 504 -2.45 -0.63 -2.19
C SER A 504 -3.36 -0.85 -0.97
N SER A 505 -2.84 -1.32 0.18
CA SER A 505 -3.66 -1.72 1.34
C SER A 505 -4.63 -0.63 1.82
N LEU A 506 -4.20 0.63 1.82
CA LEU A 506 -5.01 1.80 2.23
C LEU A 506 -6.33 1.97 1.43
N TRP A 507 -6.44 1.37 0.24
CA TRP A 507 -7.65 1.41 -0.59
C TRP A 507 -8.61 0.25 -0.25
N TYR A 508 -8.09 -0.92 0.13
CA TYR A 508 -8.90 -1.99 0.70
C TYR A 508 -9.47 -1.58 2.07
N GLU A 509 -8.67 -0.87 2.87
CA GLU A 509 -9.08 -0.29 4.15
C GLU A 509 -10.19 0.75 3.96
N LEU A 510 -10.04 1.69 3.03
CA LEU A 510 -11.09 2.65 2.69
C LEU A 510 -12.36 1.95 2.18
N ASN A 511 -12.22 0.92 1.35
CA ASN A 511 -13.35 0.18 0.81
C ASN A 511 -14.07 -0.68 1.86
N TYR A 512 -13.37 -1.15 2.91
CA TYR A 512 -14.01 -1.81 4.06
C TYR A 512 -15.00 -0.86 4.75
N ILE A 513 -14.60 0.40 4.96
CA ILE A 513 -15.43 1.41 5.63
C ILE A 513 -16.63 1.83 4.75
N GLU A 514 -16.45 1.91 3.42
CA GLU A 514 -17.54 2.07 2.47
C GLU A 514 -18.50 0.86 2.48
N ALA A 515 -17.97 -0.37 2.47
CA ALA A 515 -18.76 -1.60 2.45
C ALA A 515 -19.51 -1.84 3.76
N LYS A 516 -18.96 -1.43 4.92
CA LYS A 516 -19.68 -1.33 6.19
C LYS A 516 -20.74 -0.23 6.25
N GLY A 517 -20.91 0.58 5.21
CA GLY A 517 -21.88 1.67 5.17
C GLY A 517 -21.63 2.79 6.18
N ARG A 518 -20.42 2.85 6.79
CA ARG A 518 -20.08 3.80 7.86
C ARG A 518 -19.78 5.20 7.32
N MET A 519 -19.47 5.33 6.03
CA MET A 519 -18.97 6.56 5.40
C MET A 519 -20.08 7.56 5.03
N LYS A 520 -20.24 8.62 5.82
CA LYS A 520 -21.29 9.65 5.65
C LYS A 520 -20.75 10.93 4.99
N LYS A 521 -21.66 11.76 4.50
CA LYS A 521 -21.32 13.07 3.92
C LYS A 521 -20.76 14.00 4.99
N GLY A 522 -19.54 14.50 4.78
CA GLY A 522 -18.87 15.44 5.67
C GLY A 522 -17.68 14.85 6.41
N ASP A 523 -17.70 13.53 6.63
CA ASP A 523 -16.69 12.73 7.33
C ASP A 523 -15.29 12.93 6.76
N ARG A 524 -14.29 12.79 7.63
CA ARG A 524 -12.88 13.00 7.36
C ARG A 524 -12.14 11.67 7.56
N VAL A 525 -11.34 11.30 6.58
CA VAL A 525 -10.55 10.05 6.57
C VAL A 525 -9.07 10.38 6.59
N TRP A 526 -8.34 9.79 7.53
CA TRP A 526 -6.87 9.82 7.54
C TRP A 526 -6.29 8.49 7.07
N GLN A 527 -5.65 8.52 5.90
CA GLN A 527 -4.78 7.44 5.42
C GLN A 527 -3.34 7.71 5.87
N ILE A 528 -2.65 6.73 6.47
CA ILE A 528 -1.23 6.80 6.84
C ILE A 528 -0.47 5.54 6.42
N ALA A 529 0.66 5.72 5.73
CA ALA A 529 1.54 4.63 5.29
C ALA A 529 3.03 4.91 5.51
N PHE A 530 3.77 3.81 5.65
CA PHE A 530 5.21 3.77 5.91
C PHE A 530 5.94 3.04 4.77
N GLY A 531 7.23 3.28 4.58
CA GLY A 531 7.99 2.65 3.50
C GLY A 531 9.49 2.90 3.57
N SER A 532 10.23 2.26 2.65
CA SER A 532 11.69 2.41 2.50
C SER A 532 12.08 3.89 2.36
N GLY A 533 13.24 4.26 2.87
CA GLY A 533 13.71 5.66 2.88
C GLY A 533 14.43 6.07 4.15
N PHE A 534 13.87 5.98 5.35
CA PHE A 534 12.50 5.62 5.71
C PHE A 534 11.51 6.76 5.39
N LYS A 535 10.24 6.42 5.16
CA LYS A 535 9.18 7.38 4.80
C LYS A 535 7.93 7.15 5.66
N CYS A 536 7.25 8.23 6.03
CA CYS A 536 5.94 8.21 6.67
C CYS A 536 5.07 9.31 6.04
N ASN A 537 3.99 8.92 5.36
CA ASN A 537 3.17 9.81 4.55
C ASN A 537 1.70 9.67 4.92
N SER A 538 1.00 10.80 5.01
CA SER A 538 -0.41 10.90 5.40
C SER A 538 -1.21 11.61 4.32
N ALA A 539 -2.40 11.10 3.98
CA ALA A 539 -3.40 11.80 3.16
C ALA A 539 -4.69 11.99 3.95
N VAL A 540 -5.31 13.17 3.80
CA VAL A 540 -6.55 13.54 4.47
C VAL A 540 -7.62 13.79 3.43
N TRP A 541 -8.70 13.01 3.51
CA TRP A 541 -9.85 13.09 2.61
C TRP A 541 -11.06 13.65 3.37
N LYS A 542 -11.93 14.38 2.67
CA LYS A 542 -13.27 14.71 3.14
C LYS A 542 -14.32 14.11 2.21
N CYS A 543 -15.28 13.39 2.77
CA CYS A 543 -16.36 12.74 2.05
C CYS A 543 -17.37 13.78 1.53
N ASN A 544 -17.61 13.83 0.22
CA ASN A 544 -18.49 14.83 -0.42
C ASN A 544 -19.97 14.42 -0.37
N ARG A 545 -20.26 13.11 -0.32
CA ARG A 545 -21.60 12.51 -0.35
C ARG A 545 -21.58 11.20 0.44
N THR A 546 -22.65 10.88 1.16
CA THR A 546 -22.78 9.59 1.87
C THR A 546 -22.60 8.46 0.88
N ILE A 547 -21.71 7.51 1.19
CA ILE A 547 -21.43 6.37 0.34
C ILE A 547 -22.42 5.27 0.73
N ARG A 548 -23.27 4.85 -0.22
CA ARG A 548 -24.05 3.62 -0.07
C ARG A 548 -23.07 2.44 -0.14
N THR A 549 -23.30 1.40 0.66
CA THR A 549 -22.57 0.13 0.58
C THR A 549 -22.38 -0.28 -0.89
N PRO A 550 -21.13 -0.37 -1.38
CA PRO A 550 -20.88 -0.77 -2.76
C PRO A 550 -21.41 -2.17 -3.04
N SER A 551 -22.10 -2.32 -4.18
CA SER A 551 -22.51 -3.62 -4.71
C SER A 551 -21.38 -4.31 -5.50
N ASP A 552 -20.13 -3.88 -5.29
CA ASP A 552 -18.95 -4.28 -6.05
C ASP A 552 -17.64 -4.03 -5.28
N GLY A 553 -16.53 -4.62 -5.75
CA GLY A 553 -15.20 -4.47 -5.15
C GLY A 553 -14.76 -5.64 -4.26
N PRO A 554 -13.59 -5.54 -3.60
CA PRO A 554 -12.93 -6.68 -2.94
C PRO A 554 -13.71 -7.30 -1.79
N TRP A 555 -14.59 -6.54 -1.13
CA TRP A 555 -15.35 -6.96 0.05
C TRP A 555 -16.78 -7.45 -0.24
N GLN A 556 -17.24 -7.37 -1.49
CA GLN A 556 -18.66 -7.53 -1.88
C GLN A 556 -19.33 -8.81 -1.35
N ASP A 557 -18.60 -9.93 -1.33
CA ASP A 557 -19.06 -11.29 -1.02
C ASP A 557 -18.64 -11.78 0.38
N CYS A 558 -18.09 -10.89 1.21
CA CYS A 558 -17.59 -11.28 2.54
C CYS A 558 -17.72 -10.22 3.63
N ILE A 559 -18.13 -8.98 3.32
CA ILE A 559 -18.19 -7.88 4.29
C ILE A 559 -19.11 -8.18 5.49
N ASP A 560 -20.12 -9.01 5.30
CA ASP A 560 -21.03 -9.55 6.31
C ASP A 560 -20.32 -10.42 7.36
N ARG A 561 -19.32 -11.22 6.94
CA ARG A 561 -18.55 -12.13 7.80
C ARG A 561 -17.53 -11.44 8.72
N TYR A 562 -17.39 -10.12 8.59
CA TYR A 562 -16.41 -9.30 9.34
C TYR A 562 -17.12 -8.33 10.31
N PRO A 563 -16.43 -7.77 11.32
CA PRO A 563 -15.08 -8.11 11.76
C PRO A 563 -15.04 -9.50 12.39
N VAL A 564 -13.90 -10.18 12.23
CA VAL A 564 -13.63 -11.46 12.88
C VAL A 564 -12.74 -11.27 14.11
N HIS A 565 -12.84 -12.17 15.09
CA HIS A 565 -11.90 -12.19 16.21
C HIS A 565 -10.54 -12.76 15.76
N ILE A 566 -9.50 -11.92 15.76
CA ILE A 566 -8.13 -12.31 15.43
C ILE A 566 -7.37 -12.61 16.73
N PRO A 567 -7.05 -13.88 17.06
CA PRO A 567 -6.31 -14.22 18.28
C PRO A 567 -4.89 -13.64 18.25
N GLU A 568 -4.23 -13.54 19.41
CA GLU A 568 -2.83 -13.07 19.48
C GLU A 568 -1.85 -14.04 18.81
N ILE A 569 -2.15 -15.34 18.90
CA ILE A 569 -1.39 -16.44 18.29
C ILE A 569 -2.43 -17.41 17.70
N VAL A 570 -2.39 -17.61 16.38
CA VAL A 570 -3.07 -18.71 15.68
C VAL A 570 -2.27 -19.99 15.93
N LYS A 571 -2.94 -21.13 16.18
CA LYS A 571 -2.28 -22.44 16.23
C LYS A 571 -2.32 -23.08 14.83
N LEU A 572 -1.16 -23.52 14.31
CA LEU A 572 -0.95 -24.07 12.96
C LEU A 572 -0.47 -25.54 12.99
#